data_AF-A0A8T4DZC0-F1
#
_entry.id   AF-A0A8T4DZC0-F1
#
_cell.length_a   1.000
_cell.length_b   1.000
_cell.length_c   1.000
_cell.angle_alpha   90.00
_cell.angle_beta   90.00
_cell.angle_gamma   90.00
#
_symmetry.space_group_name_H-M   'P 1'
#
loop_
_entity.id
_entity.type
_entity.pdbx_description
1 polymer ?
#
loop_
_entity_poly.entity_id
_entity_poly.type
_entity_poly.pdbx_seq_one_letter_code
_entity_poly.pdbx_strand_id
1 'polypeptide(L)'
;MVKMKAYDSPSIAILSVALILIMVMAIAALFGINVYQLSKGSASKQLDIYLLNNGMKAARMYTEQSLNYSVIQAMYDNGKNGCHPVGSNNTAWTPESPSAEDIIDNLEVSLENKLAQYTSGRFLFLGRHIEIPTFSRNEMLLTREGDLLKVSVQSSKKIRYVETEEEELGISKVELRAKADMFKSFETEYFALYEAGREVFGKVEGKNCKDMETGNKVLEEDFSGFAAVAEVTEKTDDPCYAKAKVTVTGNQPVPVYDDGVKFVPLHIVYYIDIE
;
A
#
# COMPACT_ATOMS: atom_id res chain seq x y z
N MET A 1 -90.09 -41.84 20.37
CA MET A 1 -89.17 -42.78 19.68
C MET A 1 -88.40 -41.99 18.63
N VAL A 2 -87.22 -41.49 18.96
CA VAL A 2 -86.38 -40.70 18.05
C VAL A 2 -85.42 -41.67 17.35
N LYS A 3 -85.59 -41.88 16.04
CA LYS A 3 -84.62 -42.62 15.24
C LYS A 3 -83.36 -41.76 15.10
N MET A 4 -82.33 -42.02 15.90
CA MET A 4 -80.97 -41.57 15.59
C MET A 4 -80.54 -42.27 14.29
N LYS A 5 -80.41 -41.50 13.20
CA LYS A 5 -79.70 -41.95 12.01
C LYS A 5 -78.24 -42.15 12.40
N ALA A 6 -77.80 -43.40 12.41
CA ALA A 6 -76.37 -43.71 12.44
C ALA A 6 -75.73 -43.01 11.23
N TYR A 7 -74.80 -42.10 11.47
CA TYR A 7 -74.00 -41.51 10.41
C TYR A 7 -73.17 -42.63 9.78
N ASP A 8 -73.36 -42.86 8.48
CA ASP A 8 -72.64 -43.90 7.74
C ASP A 8 -71.12 -43.70 7.86
N SER A 9 -70.48 -44.78 8.32
CA SER A 9 -69.03 -45.02 8.47
C SER A 9 -68.10 -44.52 7.34
N PRO A 10 -68.48 -44.47 6.05
CA PRO A 10 -67.60 -44.00 4.97
C PRO A 10 -67.28 -42.51 5.07
N SER A 11 -68.21 -41.69 5.57
CA SER A 11 -68.08 -40.23 5.64
C SER A 11 -66.98 -39.80 6.59
N ILE A 12 -66.84 -40.51 7.71
CA ILE A 12 -65.80 -40.28 8.72
C ILE A 12 -64.43 -40.75 8.21
N ALA A 13 -64.40 -41.87 7.47
CA ALA A 13 -63.18 -42.38 6.84
C ALA A 13 -62.65 -41.46 5.72
N ILE A 14 -63.55 -40.87 4.93
CA ILE A 14 -63.18 -39.90 3.89
C ILE A 14 -62.65 -38.61 4.54
N LEU A 15 -63.30 -38.14 5.61
CA LEU A 15 -62.86 -36.95 6.34
C LEU A 15 -61.49 -37.15 7.00
N SER A 16 -61.24 -38.32 7.59
CA SER A 16 -59.95 -38.63 8.22
C SER A 16 -58.82 -38.75 7.20
N VAL A 17 -59.05 -39.38 6.05
CA VAL A 17 -58.07 -39.43 4.95
C VAL A 17 -57.78 -38.03 4.40
N ALA A 18 -58.81 -37.19 4.22
CA ALA A 18 -58.64 -35.82 3.77
C ALA A 18 -57.82 -34.96 4.77
N LEU A 19 -58.09 -35.11 6.07
CA LEU A 19 -57.32 -34.43 7.13
C LEU A 19 -55.85 -34.86 7.15
N ILE A 20 -55.57 -36.15 6.97
CA ILE A 20 -54.20 -36.68 6.88
C ILE A 20 -53.49 -36.08 5.66
N LEU A 21 -54.14 -36.03 4.49
CA LEU A 21 -53.58 -35.43 3.28
C LEU A 21 -53.27 -33.94 3.45
N ILE A 22 -54.17 -33.17 4.06
CA ILE A 22 -53.93 -31.74 4.36
C ILE A 22 -52.74 -31.57 5.30
N MET A 23 -52.64 -32.42 6.34
CA MET A 23 -51.54 -32.37 7.29
C MET A 23 -50.20 -32.71 6.64
N VAL A 24 -50.16 -33.72 5.76
CA VAL A 24 -48.96 -34.09 4.98
C VAL A 24 -48.55 -32.95 4.04
N MET A 25 -49.50 -32.31 3.35
CA MET A 25 -49.22 -31.15 2.48
C MET A 25 -48.70 -29.95 3.28
N ALA A 26 -49.25 -29.67 4.47
CA ALA A 26 -48.78 -28.59 5.34
C ALA A 26 -47.36 -28.84 5.84
N ILE A 27 -47.03 -30.08 6.23
CA ILE A 27 -45.68 -30.48 6.63
C ILE A 27 -44.72 -30.33 5.45
N ALA A 28 -45.07 -30.82 4.27
CA ALA A 28 -44.24 -30.70 3.06
C ALA A 28 -43.98 -29.23 2.68
N ALA A 29 -44.98 -28.36 2.81
CA ALA A 29 -44.83 -26.92 2.57
C ALA A 29 -43.89 -26.26 3.60
N LEU A 30 -44.02 -26.59 4.89
CA LEU A 30 -43.14 -26.10 5.95
C LEU A 30 -41.70 -26.57 5.74
N PHE A 31 -41.49 -27.84 5.38
CA PHE A 31 -40.17 -28.35 5.01
C PHE A 31 -39.61 -27.64 3.77
N GLY A 32 -40.42 -27.42 2.73
CA GLY A 32 -40.00 -26.71 1.53
C GLY A 32 -39.60 -25.25 1.80
N ILE A 33 -40.35 -24.53 2.63
CA ILE A 33 -40.03 -23.15 3.04
C ILE A 33 -38.72 -23.13 3.84
N ASN A 34 -38.55 -24.05 4.81
CA ASN A 34 -37.33 -24.13 5.61
C ASN A 34 -36.11 -24.48 4.76
N VAL A 35 -36.21 -25.45 3.85
CA VAL A 35 -35.12 -25.80 2.92
C VAL A 35 -34.79 -24.63 1.99
N TYR A 36 -35.79 -23.92 1.47
CA TYR A 36 -35.59 -22.73 0.65
C TYR A 36 -34.88 -21.61 1.42
N GLN A 37 -35.33 -21.29 2.64
CA GLN A 37 -34.69 -20.29 3.50
C GLN A 37 -33.26 -20.69 3.88
N LEU A 38 -33.02 -21.96 4.19
CA LEU A 38 -31.68 -22.51 4.46
C LEU A 38 -30.76 -22.40 3.23
N SER A 39 -31.28 -22.71 2.03
CA SER A 39 -30.51 -22.60 0.79
C SER A 39 -30.16 -21.14 0.45
N LYS A 40 -31.11 -20.21 0.65
CA LYS A 40 -30.89 -18.77 0.46
C LYS A 40 -29.90 -18.21 1.48
N GLY A 41 -30.00 -18.63 2.73
CA GLY A 41 -29.04 -18.29 3.78
C GLY A 41 -27.65 -18.84 3.50
N SER A 42 -27.54 -20.06 2.96
CA SER A 42 -26.26 -20.66 2.54
C SER A 42 -25.62 -19.91 1.37
N ALA A 43 -26.40 -19.56 0.34
CA ALA A 43 -25.93 -18.78 -0.80
C ALA A 43 -25.47 -17.37 -0.39
N SER A 44 -26.21 -16.70 0.51
CA SER A 44 -25.81 -15.40 1.06
C SER A 44 -24.49 -15.48 1.81
N LYS A 45 -24.32 -16.49 2.68
CA LYS A 45 -23.07 -16.69 3.43
C LYS A 45 -21.90 -17.02 2.52
N GLN A 46 -22.11 -17.79 1.45
CA GLN A 46 -21.07 -18.06 0.45
C GLN A 46 -20.66 -16.78 -0.30
N LEU A 47 -21.63 -15.92 -0.67
CA LEU A 47 -21.34 -14.63 -1.27
C LEU A 47 -20.56 -13.72 -0.32
N ASP A 48 -20.94 -13.66 0.96
CA ASP A 48 -20.22 -12.86 1.96
C ASP A 48 -18.78 -13.34 2.16
N ILE A 49 -18.57 -14.66 2.25
CA ILE A 49 -17.22 -15.25 2.32
C ILE A 49 -16.40 -14.90 1.07
N TYR A 50 -17.02 -14.97 -0.12
CA TYR A 50 -16.36 -14.61 -1.37
C TYR A 50 -15.98 -13.12 -1.41
N LEU A 51 -16.89 -12.23 -1.02
CA LEU A 51 -16.64 -10.80 -0.94
C LEU A 51 -15.54 -10.46 0.08
N LEU A 52 -15.56 -11.10 1.25
CA LEU A 52 -14.53 -10.95 2.27
C LEU A 52 -13.18 -11.44 1.78
N ASN A 53 -13.12 -12.60 1.11
CA ASN A 53 -11.88 -13.11 0.52
C ASN A 53 -11.31 -12.15 -0.55
N ASN A 54 -12.17 -11.58 -1.40
CA ASN A 54 -11.76 -10.56 -2.37
C ASN A 54 -11.28 -9.29 -1.69
N GLY A 55 -11.97 -8.83 -0.64
CA GLY A 55 -11.55 -7.68 0.14
C GLY A 55 -10.19 -7.90 0.80
N MET A 56 -9.93 -9.09 1.36
CA MET A 56 -8.66 -9.44 1.98
C MET A 56 -7.51 -9.48 0.95
N LYS A 57 -7.79 -9.95 -0.28
CA LYS A 57 -6.83 -9.87 -1.40
C LYS A 57 -6.57 -8.43 -1.83
N ALA A 58 -7.62 -7.61 -1.94
CA ALA A 58 -7.50 -6.21 -2.30
C ALA A 58 -6.71 -5.42 -1.23
N ALA A 59 -6.99 -5.67 0.05
CA ALA A 59 -6.22 -5.11 1.17
C ALA A 59 -4.75 -5.49 1.09
N ARG A 60 -4.44 -6.75 0.72
CA ARG A 60 -3.06 -7.19 0.51
C ARG A 60 -2.37 -6.46 -0.62
N MET A 61 -3.03 -6.36 -1.79
CA MET A 61 -2.48 -5.63 -2.92
C MET A 61 -2.26 -4.16 -2.56
N TYR A 62 -3.22 -3.54 -1.86
CA TYR A 62 -3.08 -2.18 -1.37
C TYR A 62 -1.84 -2.04 -0.47
N THR A 63 -1.66 -2.90 0.54
CA THR A 63 -0.50 -2.81 1.43
C THR A 63 0.82 -3.06 0.69
N GLU A 64 0.87 -4.04 -0.22
CA GLU A 64 2.06 -4.30 -1.05
C GLU A 64 2.42 -3.10 -1.96
N GLN A 65 1.42 -2.37 -2.47
CA GLN A 65 1.67 -1.14 -3.22
C GLN A 65 2.10 0.01 -2.32
N SER A 66 1.44 0.20 -1.18
CA SER A 66 1.84 1.17 -0.16
C SER A 66 3.30 0.98 0.27
N LEU A 67 3.77 -0.27 0.37
CA LEU A 67 5.17 -0.58 0.62
C LEU A 67 6.07 -0.06 -0.51
N ASN A 68 5.77 -0.37 -1.78
CA ASN A 68 6.56 0.12 -2.91
C ASN A 68 6.65 1.66 -2.93
N TYR A 69 5.51 2.32 -2.76
CA TYR A 69 5.43 3.79 -2.69
C TYR A 69 6.23 4.37 -1.54
N SER A 70 6.14 3.75 -0.36
CA SER A 70 6.83 4.25 0.82
C SER A 70 8.34 4.19 0.65
N VAL A 71 8.84 3.11 0.04
CA VAL A 71 10.28 2.96 -0.25
C VAL A 71 10.74 4.01 -1.26
N ILE A 72 10.02 4.17 -2.38
CA ILE A 72 10.36 5.18 -3.41
C ILE A 72 10.32 6.58 -2.83
N GLN A 73 9.26 6.91 -2.09
CA GLN A 73 9.11 8.23 -1.50
C GLN A 73 10.16 8.49 -0.42
N ALA A 74 10.54 7.49 0.37
CA ALA A 74 11.60 7.60 1.36
C ALA A 74 12.95 7.87 0.69
N MET A 75 13.26 7.17 -0.40
CA MET A 75 14.46 7.39 -1.22
C MET A 75 14.47 8.79 -1.84
N TYR A 76 13.36 9.22 -2.44
CA TYR A 76 13.23 10.57 -2.98
C TYR A 76 13.43 11.65 -1.91
N ASP A 77 12.76 11.49 -0.76
CA ASP A 77 12.82 12.46 0.34
C ASP A 77 14.20 12.53 1.00
N ASN A 78 14.97 11.44 0.99
CA ASN A 78 16.36 11.44 1.41
C ASN A 78 17.25 12.08 0.34
N GLY A 79 17.17 11.60 -0.90
CA GLY A 79 17.99 12.09 -2.02
C GLY A 79 17.87 13.60 -2.25
N LYS A 80 16.65 14.17 -2.18
CA LYS A 80 16.45 15.62 -2.37
C LYS A 80 17.21 16.48 -1.34
N ASN A 81 17.50 15.93 -0.16
CA ASN A 81 18.19 16.60 0.94
C ASN A 81 19.66 16.14 1.06
N GLY A 82 20.26 15.59 0.00
CA GLY A 82 21.63 15.07 0.06
C GLY A 82 21.79 13.87 1.00
N CYS A 83 20.69 13.16 1.28
CA CYS A 83 20.59 12.06 2.25
C CYS A 83 20.81 12.45 3.73
N HIS A 84 20.68 13.73 4.07
CA HIS A 84 20.62 14.17 5.46
C HIS A 84 19.22 14.00 6.07
N PRO A 85 19.10 13.96 7.42
CA PRO A 85 17.80 13.88 8.08
C PRO A 85 16.87 15.02 7.67
N VAL A 86 15.58 14.73 7.52
CA VAL A 86 14.58 15.77 7.21
C VAL A 86 14.57 16.84 8.31
N GLY A 87 14.78 18.10 7.92
CA GLY A 87 14.86 19.23 8.85
C GLY A 87 16.29 19.64 9.24
N SER A 88 17.32 18.98 8.72
CA SER A 88 18.68 19.51 8.81
C SER A 88 18.80 20.81 8.02
N ASN A 89 19.49 21.81 8.58
CA ASN A 89 19.87 23.03 7.86
C ASN A 89 20.90 22.77 6.73
N ASN A 90 21.40 21.53 6.62
CA ASN A 90 22.22 21.07 5.50
C ASN A 90 21.30 20.79 4.31
N THR A 91 20.93 21.84 3.58
CA THR A 91 20.02 21.76 2.43
C THR A 91 20.71 21.35 1.13
N ALA A 92 21.96 20.90 1.16
CA ALA A 92 22.72 20.64 -0.05
C ALA A 92 23.50 19.32 0.04
N TRP A 93 23.80 18.79 -1.14
CA TRP A 93 24.79 17.75 -1.38
C TRP A 93 26.19 18.29 -1.05
N THR A 94 26.47 18.60 0.20
CA THR A 94 27.74 19.22 0.59
C THR A 94 28.89 18.19 0.54
N PRO A 95 30.15 18.65 0.53
CA PRO A 95 31.32 17.77 0.64
C PRO A 95 31.31 16.89 1.91
N GLU A 96 30.62 17.34 2.96
CA GLU A 96 30.39 16.60 4.22
C GLU A 96 29.26 15.58 4.07
N SER A 97 29.37 14.76 3.04
CA SER A 97 28.30 13.84 2.66
C SER A 97 28.11 12.75 3.72
N PRO A 98 26.87 12.35 4.04
CA PRO A 98 26.58 11.37 5.08
C PRO A 98 27.22 10.02 4.79
N SER A 99 27.58 9.30 5.85
CA SER A 99 28.11 7.94 5.73
C SER A 99 27.03 6.99 5.23
N ALA A 100 27.41 5.82 4.73
CA ALA A 100 26.45 4.81 4.29
C ALA A 100 25.49 4.37 5.41
N GLU A 101 25.99 4.34 6.65
CA GLU A 101 25.20 4.01 7.83
C GLU A 101 24.17 5.11 8.13
N ASP A 102 24.57 6.38 8.04
CA ASP A 102 23.65 7.52 8.22
C ASP A 102 22.55 7.54 7.14
N ILE A 103 22.91 7.22 5.89
CA ILE A 103 21.96 7.13 4.78
C ILE A 103 20.90 6.05 5.07
N ILE A 104 21.34 4.88 5.55
CA ILE A 104 20.42 3.79 5.91
C ILE A 104 19.53 4.20 7.09
N ASP A 105 20.09 4.79 8.13
CA ASP A 105 19.33 5.26 9.30
C ASP A 105 18.24 6.27 8.89
N ASN A 106 18.59 7.24 8.06
CA ASN A 106 17.64 8.24 7.55
C ASN A 106 16.56 7.63 6.63
N LEU A 107 16.92 6.62 5.83
CA LEU A 107 15.96 5.88 5.02
C LEU A 107 14.98 5.07 5.88
N GLU A 108 15.45 4.42 6.95
CA GLU A 108 14.59 3.67 7.87
C GLU A 108 13.56 4.58 8.55
N VAL A 109 14.01 5.72 9.07
CA VAL A 109 13.13 6.72 9.70
C VAL A 109 12.11 7.26 8.69
N SER A 110 12.55 7.59 7.48
CA SER A 110 11.66 8.08 6.43
C SER A 110 10.65 7.00 6.01
N LEU A 111 11.10 5.76 5.83
CA LEU A 111 10.26 4.63 5.45
C LEU A 111 9.19 4.32 6.50
N GLU A 112 9.54 4.33 7.79
CA GLU A 112 8.58 4.14 8.89
C GLU A 112 7.46 5.19 8.82
N ASN A 113 7.82 6.46 8.66
CA ASN A 113 6.86 7.56 8.56
C ASN A 113 5.93 7.41 7.34
N LYS A 114 6.48 7.05 6.17
CA LYS A 114 5.66 6.84 4.96
C LYS A 114 4.75 5.62 5.08
N LEU A 115 5.24 4.52 5.65
CA LEU A 115 4.41 3.35 5.87
C LEU A 115 3.28 3.64 6.85
N ALA A 116 3.55 4.36 7.94
CA ALA A 116 2.52 4.81 8.85
C ALA A 116 1.46 5.64 8.10
N GLN A 117 1.86 6.55 7.21
CA GLN A 117 0.92 7.36 6.41
C GLN A 117 -0.02 6.49 5.55
N TYR A 118 0.49 5.47 4.86
CA TYR A 118 -0.32 4.67 3.95
C TYR A 118 -1.04 3.48 4.60
N THR A 119 -0.64 3.08 5.81
CA THR A 119 -1.15 1.88 6.49
C THR A 119 -1.83 2.14 7.84
N SER A 120 -1.86 3.40 8.31
CA SER A 120 -2.52 3.79 9.58
C SER A 120 -4.05 3.69 9.57
N GLY A 121 -4.66 3.21 8.49
CA GLY A 121 -6.11 3.13 8.32
C GLY A 121 -6.64 1.70 8.16
N ARG A 122 -7.94 1.53 8.44
CA ARG A 122 -8.70 0.35 8.01
C ARG A 122 -8.96 0.45 6.51
N PHE A 123 -8.62 -0.57 5.74
CA PHE A 123 -8.97 -0.65 4.32
C PHE A 123 -10.48 -0.87 4.18
N LEU A 124 -11.17 0.00 3.45
CA LEU A 124 -12.61 -0.13 3.22
C LEU A 124 -12.85 -0.84 1.90
N PHE A 125 -13.51 -2.00 1.95
CA PHE A 125 -13.90 -2.76 0.76
C PHE A 125 -15.40 -3.00 0.78
N LEU A 126 -16.13 -2.36 -0.13
CA LEU A 126 -17.59 -2.50 -0.26
C LEU A 126 -18.33 -2.33 1.09
N GLY A 127 -17.95 -1.32 1.88
CA GLY A 127 -18.55 -1.04 3.18
C GLY A 127 -18.01 -1.89 4.35
N ARG A 128 -17.12 -2.85 4.10
CA ARG A 128 -16.48 -3.68 5.14
C ARG A 128 -15.09 -3.17 5.48
N HIS A 129 -14.79 -3.06 6.77
CA HIS A 129 -13.47 -2.65 7.25
C HIS A 129 -12.53 -3.85 7.38
N ILE A 130 -11.41 -3.79 6.69
CA ILE A 130 -10.35 -4.79 6.73
C ILE A 130 -9.13 -4.13 7.39
N GLU A 131 -8.62 -4.77 8.44
CA GLU A 131 -7.44 -4.31 9.14
C GLU A 131 -6.19 -4.76 8.38
N ILE A 132 -5.37 -3.79 8.00
CA ILE A 132 -4.05 -3.99 7.43
C ILE A 132 -2.98 -3.82 8.52
N PRO A 133 -1.85 -4.52 8.42
CA PRO A 133 -0.78 -4.37 9.40
C PRO A 133 -0.15 -2.98 9.31
N THR A 134 0.10 -2.39 10.46
CA THR A 134 1.00 -1.24 10.61
C THR A 134 2.43 -1.76 10.78
N PHE A 135 3.37 -1.18 10.03
CA PHE A 135 4.78 -1.55 10.11
C PHE A 135 5.52 -0.66 11.10
N SER A 136 6.49 -1.25 11.77
CA SER A 136 7.44 -0.57 12.66
C SER A 136 8.86 -0.76 12.17
N ARG A 137 9.79 0.05 12.67
CA ARG A 137 11.22 -0.05 12.33
C ARG A 137 11.81 -1.46 12.46
N ASN A 138 11.42 -2.20 13.49
CA ASN A 138 11.92 -3.57 13.74
C ASN A 138 11.40 -4.62 12.73
N GLU A 139 10.39 -4.27 11.93
CA GLU A 139 9.84 -5.11 10.86
C GLU A 139 10.49 -4.78 9.50
N MET A 140 11.48 -3.89 9.49
CA MET A 140 12.19 -3.44 8.30
C MET A 140 13.68 -3.76 8.45
N LEU A 141 14.29 -4.20 7.36
CA LEU A 141 15.72 -4.47 7.26
C LEU A 141 16.24 -3.81 5.99
N LEU A 142 17.11 -2.83 6.16
CA LEU A 142 17.81 -2.17 5.07
C LEU A 142 19.26 -2.62 5.08
N THR A 143 19.72 -3.20 3.97
CA THR A 143 21.10 -3.66 3.81
C THR A 143 21.71 -3.09 2.55
N ARG A 144 23.00 -2.75 2.62
CA ARG A 144 23.80 -2.32 1.48
C ARG A 144 24.68 -3.47 1.00
N GLU A 145 24.65 -3.73 -0.31
CA GLU A 145 25.53 -4.67 -1.00
C GLU A 145 26.20 -3.95 -2.18
N GLY A 146 27.39 -3.39 -1.97
CA GLY A 146 28.02 -2.51 -2.97
C GLY A 146 27.18 -1.26 -3.22
N ASP A 147 26.72 -1.05 -4.44
CA ASP A 147 25.86 0.10 -4.79
C ASP A 147 24.35 -0.20 -4.70
N LEU A 148 24.01 -1.45 -4.36
CA LEU A 148 22.64 -1.89 -4.17
C LEU A 148 22.18 -1.65 -2.74
N LEU A 149 20.99 -1.05 -2.63
CA LEU A 149 20.21 -0.98 -1.41
C LEU A 149 19.10 -2.02 -1.50
N LYS A 150 19.07 -2.92 -0.52
CA LYS A 150 18.02 -3.91 -0.34
C LYS A 150 17.16 -3.53 0.85
N VAL A 151 15.87 -3.40 0.61
CA VAL A 151 14.86 -3.11 1.62
C VAL A 151 13.97 -4.35 1.76
N SER A 152 13.93 -4.94 2.95
CA SER A 152 13.06 -6.06 3.27
C SER A 152 12.11 -5.66 4.37
N VAL A 153 10.81 -5.85 4.15
CA VAL A 153 9.77 -5.58 5.14
C VAL A 153 9.02 -6.86 5.42
N GLN A 154 8.96 -7.24 6.69
CA GLN A 154 8.27 -8.42 7.16
C GLN A 154 7.40 -8.08 8.36
N SER A 155 6.08 -8.23 8.22
CA SER A 155 5.17 -8.13 9.37
C SER A 155 4.67 -9.49 9.81
N SER A 156 4.75 -9.72 11.12
CA SER A 156 4.10 -10.84 11.80
C SER A 156 2.59 -10.63 11.94
N LYS A 157 2.10 -9.40 11.74
CA LYS A 157 0.68 -9.07 11.77
C LYS A 157 0.05 -9.43 10.43
N LYS A 158 -1.03 -10.19 10.51
CA LYS A 158 -1.81 -10.61 9.34
C LYS A 158 -2.91 -9.59 9.05
N ILE A 159 -3.19 -9.41 7.77
CA ILE A 159 -4.44 -8.77 7.35
C ILE A 159 -5.59 -9.55 7.94
N ARG A 160 -6.56 -8.85 8.54
CA ARG A 160 -7.69 -9.48 9.19
C ARG A 160 -8.99 -8.70 9.04
N TYR A 161 -10.09 -9.42 9.09
CA TYR A 161 -11.43 -8.89 9.21
C TYR A 161 -12.01 -9.35 10.54
N VAL A 162 -12.62 -8.42 11.27
CA VAL A 162 -13.27 -8.70 12.55
C VAL A 162 -14.68 -8.15 12.49
N GLU A 163 -15.66 -9.01 12.75
CA GLU A 163 -17.06 -8.67 12.90
C GLU A 163 -17.52 -9.08 14.29
N THR A 164 -18.17 -8.16 14.98
CA THR A 164 -18.70 -8.35 16.33
C THR A 164 -20.19 -8.08 16.29
N GLU A 165 -21.00 -9.07 16.62
CA GLU A 165 -22.45 -8.95 16.70
C GLU A 165 -22.89 -9.11 18.16
N GLU A 166 -23.72 -8.19 18.65
CA GLU A 166 -24.41 -8.37 19.93
C GLU A 166 -25.66 -9.22 19.69
N GLU A 167 -25.69 -10.40 20.29
CA GLU A 167 -26.83 -11.33 20.27
C GLU A 167 -27.53 -11.35 21.64
N GLU A 168 -28.78 -11.80 21.69
CA GLU A 168 -29.58 -11.88 22.93
C GLU A 168 -28.91 -12.70 24.05
N LEU A 169 -27.94 -13.58 23.71
CA LEU A 169 -27.23 -14.46 24.63
C LEU A 169 -25.74 -14.08 24.84
N GLY A 170 -25.26 -12.98 24.24
CA GLY A 170 -23.87 -12.53 24.40
C GLY A 170 -23.29 -11.93 23.13
N ILE A 171 -21.97 -11.75 23.10
CA ILE A 171 -21.25 -11.18 21.97
C ILE A 171 -20.69 -12.30 21.09
N SER A 172 -21.11 -12.33 19.83
CA SER A 172 -20.52 -13.19 18.78
C SER A 172 -19.39 -12.44 18.09
N LYS A 173 -18.24 -13.10 17.89
CA LYS A 173 -17.07 -12.53 17.21
C LYS A 173 -16.61 -13.46 16.09
N VAL A 174 -16.64 -12.97 14.85
CA VAL A 174 -16.08 -13.64 13.68
C VAL A 174 -14.77 -12.96 13.31
N GLU A 175 -13.69 -13.74 13.20
CA GLU A 175 -12.38 -13.23 12.77
C GLU A 175 -11.85 -14.05 11.61
N LEU A 176 -11.57 -13.37 10.49
CA LEU A 176 -10.89 -13.94 9.33
C LEU A 176 -9.48 -13.37 9.24
N ARG A 177 -8.49 -14.23 8.99
CA ARG A 177 -7.08 -13.84 8.84
C ARG A 177 -6.53 -14.31 7.51
N ALA A 178 -5.69 -13.50 6.88
CA ALA A 178 -4.93 -13.92 5.72
C ALA A 178 -4.03 -15.11 6.09
N LYS A 179 -3.84 -16.06 5.16
CA LYS A 179 -3.05 -17.27 5.43
C LYS A 179 -1.57 -16.96 5.62
N ALA A 180 -1.02 -16.16 4.72
CA ALA A 180 0.40 -15.83 4.67
C ALA A 180 0.70 -14.53 5.42
N ASP A 181 1.88 -14.49 6.03
CA ASP A 181 2.46 -13.26 6.57
C ASP A 181 2.80 -12.30 5.43
N MET A 182 2.95 -11.03 5.76
CA MET A 182 3.32 -10.03 4.77
C MET A 182 4.84 -9.95 4.71
N PHE A 183 5.40 -10.28 3.56
CA PHE A 183 6.81 -10.14 3.26
C PHE A 183 6.97 -9.46 1.90
N LYS A 184 7.80 -8.43 1.83
CA LYS A 184 8.17 -7.76 0.60
C LYS A 184 9.66 -7.45 0.64
N SER A 185 10.34 -7.69 -0.47
CA SER A 185 11.71 -7.24 -0.68
C SER A 185 11.77 -6.36 -1.91
N PHE A 186 12.65 -5.36 -1.85
CA PHE A 186 12.88 -4.35 -2.87
C PHE A 186 14.40 -4.15 -2.98
N GLU A 187 14.90 -4.03 -4.21
CA GLU A 187 16.32 -3.81 -4.50
C GLU A 187 16.44 -2.66 -5.49
N THR A 188 17.39 -1.76 -5.26
CA THR A 188 17.63 -0.60 -6.12
C THR A 188 19.09 -0.15 -6.06
N GLU A 189 19.57 0.50 -7.09
CA GLU A 189 20.91 1.11 -7.18
C GLU A 189 20.95 2.49 -6.50
N TYR A 190 20.35 2.62 -5.30
CA TYR A 190 20.22 3.92 -4.62
C TYR A 190 21.57 4.55 -4.29
N PHE A 191 22.58 3.74 -3.93
CA PHE A 191 23.92 4.26 -3.65
C PHE A 191 24.66 4.69 -4.91
N ALA A 192 24.46 4.01 -6.05
CA ALA A 192 24.99 4.51 -7.33
C ALA A 192 24.37 5.87 -7.69
N LEU A 193 23.05 6.01 -7.50
CA LEU A 193 22.34 7.28 -7.72
C LEU A 193 22.82 8.39 -6.75
N TYR A 194 23.19 8.01 -5.53
CA TYR A 194 23.77 8.92 -4.57
C TYR A 194 25.16 9.40 -4.98
N GLU A 195 26.08 8.50 -5.33
CA GLU A 195 27.42 8.89 -5.77
C GLU A 195 27.37 9.73 -7.06
N ALA A 196 26.43 9.42 -7.96
CA ALA A 196 26.12 10.24 -9.12
C ALA A 196 25.73 11.69 -8.74
N GLY A 197 24.82 11.85 -7.77
CA GLY A 197 24.43 13.16 -7.26
C GLY A 197 25.60 13.94 -6.68
N ARG A 198 26.50 13.27 -5.95
CA ARG A 198 27.71 13.90 -5.41
C ARG A 198 28.67 14.35 -6.51
N GLU A 199 28.90 13.51 -7.51
CA GLU A 199 29.77 13.86 -8.63
C GLU A 199 29.23 15.05 -9.40
N VAL A 200 27.93 15.04 -9.70
CA VAL A 200 27.26 16.16 -10.40
C VAL A 200 27.31 17.44 -9.57
N PHE A 201 27.09 17.34 -8.26
CA PHE A 201 27.21 18.49 -7.36
C PHE A 201 28.60 19.13 -7.47
N GLY A 202 29.67 18.35 -7.32
CA GLY A 202 31.04 18.88 -7.41
C GLY A 202 31.36 19.52 -8.77
N LYS A 203 30.81 18.99 -9.86
CA LYS A 203 30.97 19.57 -11.20
C LYS A 203 30.23 20.89 -11.39
N VAL A 204 29.06 21.05 -10.75
CA VAL A 204 28.22 22.26 -10.87
C VAL A 204 28.69 23.34 -9.90
N GLU A 205 28.99 22.99 -8.65
CA GLU A 205 29.52 23.92 -7.63
C GLU A 205 30.84 24.56 -8.08
N GLY A 206 31.71 23.80 -8.76
CA GLY A 206 32.98 24.31 -9.29
C GLY A 206 32.85 25.26 -10.50
N LYS A 207 31.64 25.58 -10.96
CA LYS A 207 31.43 26.49 -12.09
C LYS A 207 31.43 27.94 -11.61
N ASN A 208 31.85 28.85 -12.49
CA ASN A 208 31.85 30.28 -12.21
C ASN A 208 30.47 30.88 -12.50
N CYS A 209 29.85 31.53 -11.51
CA CYS A 209 28.56 32.22 -11.66
C CYS A 209 28.54 33.19 -12.85
N LYS A 210 29.66 33.83 -13.18
CA LYS A 210 29.76 34.82 -14.27
C LYS A 210 29.56 34.22 -15.66
N ASP A 211 29.79 32.92 -15.82
CA ASP A 211 29.68 32.22 -17.10
C ASP A 211 28.28 31.60 -17.31
N MET A 212 27.35 31.87 -16.39
CA MET A 212 25.99 31.31 -16.39
C MET A 212 24.95 32.32 -16.85
N GLU A 213 23.85 31.81 -17.38
CA GLU A 213 22.62 32.58 -17.65
C GLU A 213 21.41 31.74 -17.25
N THR A 214 20.32 32.39 -16.83
CA THR A 214 19.07 31.70 -16.51
C THR A 214 18.53 30.94 -17.73
N GLY A 215 18.13 29.68 -17.52
CA GLY A 215 17.67 28.76 -18.55
C GLY A 215 18.80 27.99 -19.25
N ASN A 216 20.07 28.32 -18.98
CA ASN A 216 21.18 27.53 -19.52
C ASN A 216 21.32 26.20 -18.78
N LYS A 217 21.56 25.14 -19.55
CA LYS A 217 22.11 23.90 -19.02
C LYS A 217 23.60 24.10 -18.77
N VAL A 218 24.01 23.98 -17.51
CA VAL A 218 25.42 24.07 -17.10
C VAL A 218 26.09 22.70 -17.01
N LEU A 219 25.27 21.63 -17.00
CA LEU A 219 25.70 20.25 -17.11
C LEU A 219 24.59 19.41 -17.76
N GLU A 220 24.99 18.53 -18.68
CA GLU A 220 24.16 17.47 -19.25
C GLU A 220 25.09 16.28 -19.52
N GLU A 221 24.98 15.25 -18.68
CA GLU A 221 25.87 14.09 -18.73
C GLU A 221 25.08 12.79 -18.58
N ASP A 222 25.45 11.82 -19.41
CA ASP A 222 25.02 10.43 -19.29
C ASP A 222 26.17 9.62 -18.69
N PHE A 223 25.85 8.89 -17.63
CA PHE A 223 26.76 7.98 -16.96
C PHE A 223 26.27 6.55 -17.15
N SER A 224 27.10 5.57 -16.77
CA SER A 224 26.71 4.17 -16.81
C SER A 224 25.60 3.88 -15.79
N GLY A 225 24.34 3.98 -16.22
CA GLY A 225 23.15 3.68 -15.40
C GLY A 225 22.34 4.90 -14.95
N PHE A 226 22.75 6.12 -15.26
CA PHE A 226 22.05 7.33 -14.84
C PHE A 226 22.31 8.52 -15.78
N ALA A 227 21.40 9.48 -15.81
CA ALA A 227 21.50 10.73 -16.56
C ALA A 227 21.34 11.92 -15.60
N ALA A 228 22.14 12.97 -15.80
CA ALA A 228 22.08 14.17 -14.99
C ALA A 228 21.96 15.44 -15.85
N VAL A 229 21.08 16.33 -15.42
CA VAL A 229 20.91 17.66 -16.02
C VAL A 229 20.92 18.70 -14.91
N ALA A 230 21.74 19.74 -15.08
CA ALA A 230 21.75 20.92 -14.23
C ALA A 230 21.39 22.16 -15.05
N GLU A 231 20.32 22.84 -14.66
CA GLU A 231 19.80 24.03 -15.33
C GLU A 231 19.76 25.21 -14.36
N VAL A 232 20.24 26.37 -14.79
CA VAL A 232 20.24 27.59 -13.98
C VAL A 232 18.84 28.16 -13.91
N THR A 233 18.27 28.21 -12.72
CA THR A 233 16.91 28.72 -12.47
C THR A 233 16.90 30.18 -12.03
N GLU A 234 17.95 30.66 -11.37
CA GLU A 234 18.06 32.03 -10.86
C GLU A 234 19.50 32.53 -11.04
N LYS A 235 19.68 33.83 -11.31
CA LYS A 235 20.99 34.47 -11.42
C LYS A 235 20.92 35.95 -11.02
N THR A 236 21.93 36.43 -10.30
CA THR A 236 22.21 37.84 -10.03
C THR A 236 23.68 38.13 -10.35
N ASP A 237 23.99 39.35 -10.80
CA ASP A 237 25.35 39.72 -11.21
C ASP A 237 26.16 40.44 -10.13
N ASP A 238 25.49 41.07 -9.16
CA ASP A 238 26.15 41.82 -8.07
C ASP A 238 25.37 41.74 -6.74
N PRO A 239 25.83 40.95 -5.74
CA PRO A 239 26.91 39.97 -5.87
C PRO A 239 26.56 38.89 -6.91
N CYS A 240 27.59 38.31 -7.55
CA CYS A 240 27.34 37.19 -8.46
C CYS A 240 26.80 36.03 -7.64
N TYR A 241 25.61 35.58 -7.99
CA TYR A 241 25.02 34.39 -7.43
C TYR A 241 24.19 33.71 -8.51
N ALA A 242 24.23 32.38 -8.56
CA ALA A 242 23.39 31.59 -9.43
C ALA A 242 22.82 30.40 -8.66
N LYS A 243 21.61 30.00 -9.02
CA LYS A 243 20.95 28.82 -8.48
C LYS A 243 20.70 27.84 -9.60
N ALA A 244 21.21 26.63 -9.46
CA ALA A 244 21.01 25.56 -10.43
C ALA A 244 20.08 24.49 -9.86
N LYS A 245 19.05 24.11 -10.62
CA LYS A 245 18.25 22.91 -10.37
C LYS A 245 18.96 21.73 -11.00
N VAL A 246 19.33 20.76 -10.18
CA VAL A 246 19.93 19.50 -10.62
C VAL A 246 18.89 18.40 -10.59
N THR A 247 18.82 17.63 -11.67
CA THR A 247 17.98 16.43 -11.78
C THR A 247 18.88 15.26 -12.14
N VAL A 248 18.97 14.26 -11.25
CA VAL A 248 19.68 13.00 -11.50
C VAL A 248 18.64 11.90 -11.64
N THR A 249 18.72 11.14 -12.72
CA THR A 249 17.72 10.16 -13.13
C THR A 249 18.37 8.78 -13.24
N GLY A 250 17.89 7.81 -12.45
CA GLY A 250 18.34 6.41 -12.57
C GLY A 250 17.67 5.69 -13.74
N ASN A 251 18.41 4.86 -14.47
CA ASN A 251 17.89 4.15 -15.64
C ASN A 251 16.99 2.95 -15.28
N GLN A 252 17.08 2.44 -14.05
CA GLN A 252 16.18 1.40 -13.57
C GLN A 252 14.86 2.02 -13.10
N PRO A 253 13.75 1.75 -13.80
CA PRO A 253 12.51 2.37 -13.45
C PRO A 253 11.88 1.64 -12.27
N VAL A 254 11.36 2.41 -11.32
CA VAL A 254 10.70 1.90 -10.13
C VAL A 254 9.19 1.86 -10.37
N PRO A 255 8.48 0.79 -9.98
CA PRO A 255 7.04 0.71 -10.18
C PRO A 255 6.30 1.76 -9.33
N VAL A 256 5.55 2.63 -10.01
CA VAL A 256 4.64 3.63 -9.47
C VAL A 256 3.27 3.43 -10.10
N TYR A 257 2.21 3.41 -9.29
CA TYR A 257 0.83 3.21 -9.74
C TYR A 257 0.05 4.51 -9.98
N ASP A 258 0.04 4.99 -11.22
CA ASP A 258 -0.80 6.11 -11.63
C ASP A 258 -1.71 5.65 -12.77
N ASP A 259 -2.95 5.28 -12.44
CA ASP A 259 -3.92 4.63 -13.35
C ASP A 259 -3.41 3.32 -14.02
N GLY A 260 -2.52 2.59 -13.33
CA GLY A 260 -1.89 1.35 -13.78
C GLY A 260 -0.44 1.25 -13.30
N VAL A 261 0.23 0.09 -13.46
CA VAL A 261 1.68 0.00 -13.18
C VAL A 261 2.42 0.83 -14.22
N LYS A 262 2.96 1.98 -13.82
CA LYS A 262 3.95 2.73 -14.59
C LYS A 262 5.31 2.48 -13.98
N PHE A 263 6.30 2.22 -14.82
CA PHE A 263 7.68 2.14 -14.40
C PHE A 263 8.27 3.52 -14.65
N VAL A 264 8.55 4.26 -13.58
CA VAL A 264 9.14 5.61 -13.68
C VAL A 264 10.57 5.60 -13.17
N PRO A 265 11.52 6.23 -13.87
CA PRO A 265 12.86 6.45 -13.35
C PRO A 265 12.81 7.09 -11.96
N LEU A 266 13.71 6.69 -11.05
CA LEU A 266 13.90 7.44 -9.81
C LEU A 266 14.61 8.74 -10.15
N HIS A 267 13.95 9.88 -9.89
CA HIS A 267 14.52 11.20 -10.08
C HIS A 267 14.89 11.79 -8.71
N ILE A 268 16.14 12.17 -8.53
CA ILE A 268 16.54 13.04 -7.43
C ILE A 268 16.61 14.46 -7.98
N VAL A 269 15.86 15.37 -7.37
CA VAL A 269 15.88 16.80 -7.71
C VAL A 269 16.36 17.58 -6.50
N TYR A 270 17.37 18.42 -6.70
CA TYR A 270 17.92 19.31 -5.67
C TYR A 270 18.40 20.62 -6.29
N TYR A 271 18.73 21.58 -5.43
CA TYR A 271 19.20 22.90 -5.84
C TYR A 271 20.60 23.15 -5.30
N ILE A 272 21.42 23.82 -6.10
CA ILE A 272 22.79 24.23 -5.76
C ILE A 272 22.87 25.75 -5.87
N ASP A 273 23.40 26.37 -4.83
CA ASP A 273 23.76 27.78 -4.78
C ASP A 273 25.23 27.93 -5.23
N ILE A 274 25.50 28.89 -6.10
CA ILE A 274 26.81 29.10 -6.76
C ILE A 274 27.17 30.58 -6.62
N GLU A 275 28.32 30.87 -6.01
CA GLU A 275 28.83 32.23 -5.75
C GLU A 275 29.99 32.60 -6.69
#